data_AF-A0A4R7J287-F1
#
_entry.id   AF-A0A4R7J287-F1
#
_cell.length_a   1.000
_cell.length_b   1.000
_cell.length_c   1.000
_cell.angle_alpha   90.00
_cell.angle_beta   90.00
_cell.angle_gamma   90.00
#
_symmetry.space_group_name_H-M   'P 1'
#
loop_
_entity.id
_entity.type
_entity.pdbx_description
1 polymer ?
#
loop_
_entity_poly.entity_id
_entity_poly.type
_entity_poly.pdbx_seq_one_letter_code
_entity_poly.pdbx_strand_id
1 'polypeptide(L)'
;MRSPKEIAADLGPDEFVKSDPSMWEAIHADPSVPLDRALIKQIIDDQRRWSRRYLYPPARILSRVLVMIISIAKRFVPRRWMKLTTMDRLCIWFLRNYVSPDAVELLIRHFVVETNLVNFMIRNTPTDFPPVTLRPTDLQGLGDNAVVEHDVNVYDVLIALDKVKLAPVADPDFSDLDIPKLDAERRHPRLLKLDIQTALCLMNIPFSMALSLEEYRRAVHSIRFDDSFMEILALICNDDTFRHWKIGGMSLWMDSNVDVARMVYRHALVCEYAHARLVKLAHGAYPRETEVEFD
;
A
#
# COMPACT_ATOMS: atom_id res chain seq x y z
N MET A 1 -60.63 22.92 -2.94
CA MET A 1 -59.57 22.12 -3.60
C MET A 1 -58.44 23.09 -3.87
N ARG A 2 -57.34 23.02 -3.10
CA ARG A 2 -56.20 23.93 -3.27
C ARG A 2 -55.42 23.55 -4.53
N SER A 3 -54.90 24.55 -5.23
CA SER A 3 -54.08 24.40 -6.42
C SER A 3 -52.76 23.67 -6.08
N PRO A 4 -52.17 22.86 -6.98
CA PRO A 4 -50.85 22.25 -6.78
C PRO A 4 -49.74 23.25 -6.43
N LYS A 5 -49.89 24.52 -6.86
CA LYS A 5 -48.97 25.61 -6.49
C LYS A 5 -49.12 26.09 -5.04
N GLU A 6 -50.29 25.89 -4.44
CA GLU A 6 -50.56 26.24 -3.03
C GLU A 6 -50.13 25.12 -2.07
N ILE A 7 -49.91 23.90 -2.58
CA ILE A 7 -49.32 22.78 -1.81
C ILE A 7 -47.78 22.92 -1.75
N ALA A 8 -47.17 23.48 -2.80
CA ALA A 8 -45.73 23.69 -2.88
C ALA A 8 -45.20 24.83 -1.97
N ALA A 9 -46.07 25.69 -1.44
CA ALA A 9 -45.68 26.80 -0.57
C ALA A 9 -45.69 26.45 0.93
N ASP A 10 -46.07 25.21 1.30
CA ASP A 10 -46.27 24.76 2.69
C ASP A 10 -45.19 23.75 3.16
N LEU A 11 -44.09 23.61 2.42
CA LEU A 11 -42.96 22.73 2.76
C LEU A 11 -41.68 23.56 2.93
N GLY A 12 -41.39 23.99 4.16
CA GLY A 12 -39.99 24.12 4.60
C GLY A 12 -39.55 22.84 5.31
N PRO A 13 -38.29 22.69 5.76
CA PRO A 13 -37.00 23.22 5.29
C PRO A 13 -36.24 22.15 4.44
N ASP A 14 -35.12 22.52 3.83
CA ASP A 14 -34.14 21.61 3.20
C ASP A 14 -34.74 20.57 2.25
N GLU A 15 -35.18 21.05 1.09
CA GLU A 15 -35.31 20.21 -0.10
C GLU A 15 -33.91 19.65 -0.40
N PHE A 16 -33.64 18.41 0.04
CA PHE A 16 -32.50 17.61 -0.39
C PHE A 16 -32.63 17.35 -1.90
N VAL A 17 -32.32 18.37 -2.71
CA VAL A 17 -31.92 18.18 -4.09
C VAL A 17 -30.57 17.47 -4.02
N LYS A 18 -30.60 16.14 -3.90
CA LYS A 18 -29.45 15.28 -4.15
C LYS A 18 -29.14 15.36 -5.65
N SER A 19 -28.51 16.46 -6.04
CA SER A 19 -27.72 16.58 -7.26
C SER A 19 -26.77 15.38 -7.34
N ASP A 20 -26.75 14.70 -8.48
CA ASP A 20 -25.88 13.56 -8.83
C ASP A 20 -24.48 13.66 -8.18
N PRO A 21 -24.25 13.08 -6.99
CA PRO A 21 -23.05 13.33 -6.23
C PRO A 21 -21.90 12.53 -6.85
N SER A 22 -20.75 13.16 -7.07
CA SER A 22 -19.64 12.43 -7.66
C SER A 22 -19.12 11.38 -6.68
N MET A 23 -18.84 10.17 -7.19
CA MET A 23 -18.26 9.07 -6.40
C MET A 23 -16.98 9.51 -5.64
N TRP A 24 -16.16 10.37 -6.27
CA TRP A 24 -14.91 10.84 -5.70
C TRP A 24 -15.11 11.87 -4.57
N GLU A 25 -16.11 12.75 -4.68
CA GLU A 25 -16.48 13.65 -3.58
C GLU A 25 -16.98 12.84 -2.38
N ALA A 26 -17.76 11.79 -2.61
CA ALA A 26 -18.23 10.92 -1.53
C ALA A 26 -17.05 10.22 -0.81
N ILE A 27 -16.09 9.66 -1.56
CA ILE A 27 -14.87 9.05 -0.99
C ILE A 27 -14.02 10.09 -0.24
N HIS A 28 -13.83 11.27 -0.84
CA HIS A 28 -13.05 12.33 -0.21
C HIS A 28 -13.70 12.88 1.06
N ALA A 29 -15.03 12.95 1.11
CA ALA A 29 -15.78 13.46 2.25
C ALA A 29 -16.01 12.41 3.35
N ASP A 30 -15.86 11.12 3.04
CA ASP A 30 -16.17 10.01 3.95
C ASP A 30 -15.50 10.22 5.33
N PRO A 31 -16.29 10.39 6.42
CA PRO A 31 -15.76 10.64 7.75
C PRO A 31 -15.21 9.37 8.42
N SER A 32 -15.53 8.18 7.88
CA SER A 32 -15.13 6.88 8.41
C SER A 32 -13.73 6.44 7.98
N VAL A 33 -13.20 7.03 6.91
CA VAL A 33 -11.83 6.77 6.44
C VAL A 33 -10.84 7.39 7.43
N PRO A 34 -9.96 6.59 8.07
CA PRO A 34 -9.06 7.08 9.11
C PRO A 34 -7.79 7.72 8.53
N LEU A 35 -7.83 8.23 7.29
CA LEU A 35 -6.66 8.78 6.59
C LEU A 35 -6.71 10.31 6.52
N ASP A 36 -5.57 10.91 6.24
CA ASP A 36 -5.43 12.34 5.98
C ASP A 36 -6.13 12.69 4.66
N ARG A 37 -6.83 13.84 4.61
CA ARG A 37 -7.49 14.31 3.38
C ARG A 37 -6.49 14.52 2.25
N ALA A 38 -5.26 14.94 2.55
CA ALA A 38 -4.23 15.11 1.54
C ALA A 38 -3.82 13.77 0.90
N LEU A 39 -3.65 12.72 1.71
CA LEU A 39 -3.39 11.36 1.23
C LEU A 39 -4.57 10.81 0.44
N ILE A 40 -5.81 11.01 0.92
CA ILE A 40 -7.01 10.60 0.19
C ILE A 40 -7.08 11.28 -1.17
N LYS A 41 -6.81 12.59 -1.23
CA LYS A 41 -6.76 13.33 -2.49
C LYS A 41 -5.70 12.78 -3.44
N GLN A 42 -4.50 12.49 -2.96
CA GLN A 42 -3.42 11.90 -3.75
C GLN A 42 -3.82 10.52 -4.31
N ILE A 43 -4.44 9.68 -3.49
CA ILE A 43 -4.99 8.39 -3.92
C ILE A 43 -6.06 8.60 -5.00
N ILE A 44 -7.01 9.52 -4.80
CA ILE A 44 -8.06 9.81 -5.78
C ILE A 44 -7.45 10.28 -7.11
N ASP A 45 -6.48 11.19 -7.05
CA ASP A 45 -5.84 11.75 -8.24
C ASP A 45 -5.09 10.65 -9.01
N ASP A 46 -4.40 9.73 -8.33
CA ASP A 46 -3.81 8.52 -8.94
C ASP A 46 -4.85 7.60 -9.61
N GLN A 47 -5.95 7.29 -8.92
CA GLN A 47 -6.99 6.38 -9.44
C GLN A 47 -7.78 6.98 -10.62
N ARG A 48 -7.81 8.33 -10.74
CA ARG A 48 -8.47 9.05 -11.84
C ARG A 48 -7.60 9.18 -13.09
N ARG A 49 -6.33 8.77 -13.05
CA ARG A 49 -5.42 8.90 -14.20
C ARG A 49 -5.90 8.10 -15.40
N TRP A 50 -5.62 8.62 -16.60
CA TRP A 50 -5.96 7.96 -17.86
C TRP A 50 -5.36 6.54 -17.95
N SER A 51 -4.13 6.35 -17.45
CA SER A 51 -3.48 5.03 -17.46
C SER A 51 -4.31 3.99 -16.72
N ARG A 52 -4.96 4.36 -15.62
CA ARG A 52 -5.81 3.46 -14.85
C ARG A 52 -7.04 3.02 -15.62
N ARG A 53 -7.64 3.94 -16.39
CA ARG A 53 -8.87 3.66 -17.15
C ARG A 53 -8.60 2.84 -18.41
N TYR A 54 -7.52 3.13 -19.12
CA TYR A 54 -7.29 2.60 -20.47
C TYR A 54 -6.10 1.65 -20.59
N LEU A 55 -5.03 1.88 -19.83
CA LEU A 55 -3.79 1.09 -19.93
C LEU A 55 -3.74 -0.06 -18.92
N TYR A 56 -4.29 0.11 -17.72
CA TYR A 56 -4.28 -0.92 -16.67
C TYR A 56 -4.96 -2.23 -17.11
N PRO A 57 -6.18 -2.25 -17.70
CA PRO A 57 -6.81 -3.51 -18.10
C PRO A 57 -5.96 -4.36 -19.07
N PRO A 58 -5.42 -3.83 -20.19
CA PRO A 58 -4.55 -4.61 -21.05
C PRO A 58 -3.17 -4.89 -20.42
N ALA A 59 -2.57 -3.94 -19.70
CA ALA A 59 -1.27 -4.14 -19.04
C ALA A 59 -1.32 -5.27 -18.00
N ARG A 60 -2.43 -5.39 -17.28
CA ARG A 60 -2.68 -6.48 -16.33
C ARG A 60 -2.71 -7.85 -17.01
N ILE A 61 -3.36 -7.97 -18.16
CA ILE A 61 -3.39 -9.24 -18.92
C ILE A 61 -2.00 -9.55 -19.44
N LEU A 62 -1.34 -8.57 -20.07
CA LEU A 62 0.00 -8.73 -20.64
C LEU A 62 1.03 -9.13 -19.58
N SER A 63 1.05 -8.46 -18.42
CA SER A 63 1.96 -8.77 -17.33
C SER A 63 1.78 -10.21 -16.85
N ARG A 64 0.53 -10.67 -16.65
CA ARG A 64 0.25 -12.05 -16.23
C ARG A 64 0.71 -13.09 -17.24
N VAL A 65 0.47 -12.85 -18.53
CA VAL A 65 0.93 -13.75 -19.60
C VAL A 65 2.46 -13.81 -19.62
N LEU A 66 3.14 -12.67 -19.57
CA LEU A 66 4.61 -12.61 -19.59
C LEU A 66 5.23 -13.29 -18.36
N VAL A 67 4.72 -12.99 -17.16
CA VAL A 67 5.18 -13.61 -15.91
C VAL A 67 4.94 -15.12 -15.94
N MET A 68 3.80 -15.58 -16.46
CA MET A 68 3.53 -17.01 -16.64
C MET A 68 4.54 -17.66 -17.58
N ILE A 69 4.81 -17.05 -18.73
CA ILE A 69 5.80 -17.54 -19.71
C ILE A 69 7.19 -17.60 -19.07
N ILE A 70 7.62 -16.53 -18.40
CA ILE A 70 8.91 -16.45 -17.70
C ILE A 70 8.99 -17.53 -16.62
N SER A 71 7.93 -17.72 -15.83
CA SER A 71 7.89 -18.73 -14.78
C SER A 71 7.99 -20.15 -15.32
N ILE A 72 7.27 -20.46 -16.41
CA ILE A 72 7.36 -21.76 -17.09
C ILE A 72 8.78 -21.97 -17.62
N ALA A 73 9.33 -20.98 -18.30
CA ALA A 73 10.66 -21.09 -18.89
C ALA A 73 11.77 -21.23 -17.83
N LYS A 74 11.63 -20.57 -16.68
CA LYS A 74 12.51 -20.74 -15.52
C LYS A 74 12.43 -22.13 -14.89
N ARG A 75 11.33 -22.86 -15.07
CA ARG A 75 11.23 -24.25 -14.64
C ARG A 75 12.19 -25.17 -15.40
N PHE A 76 12.45 -24.85 -16.66
CA PHE A 76 13.42 -25.57 -17.48
C PHE A 76 14.84 -25.06 -17.30
N VAL A 77 15.00 -23.77 -16.97
CA VAL A 77 16.31 -23.12 -16.83
C VAL A 77 16.36 -22.32 -15.51
N PRO A 78 16.53 -23.01 -14.37
CA PRO A 78 16.42 -22.43 -13.02
C PRO A 78 17.69 -21.66 -12.64
N ARG A 79 17.94 -20.55 -13.33
CA ARG A 79 18.98 -19.58 -13.02
C ARG A 79 18.38 -18.18 -12.93
N ARG A 80 19.06 -17.28 -12.22
CA ARG A 80 18.74 -15.84 -12.31
C ARG A 80 19.10 -15.36 -13.72
N TRP A 81 18.13 -14.84 -14.45
CA TRP A 81 18.34 -14.37 -15.82
C TRP A 81 18.81 -12.91 -15.87
N MET A 82 18.65 -12.20 -14.75
CA MET A 82 19.06 -10.82 -14.56
C MET A 82 19.67 -10.66 -13.16
N LYS A 83 20.67 -9.79 -13.02
CA LYS A 83 21.24 -9.44 -11.70
C LYS A 83 20.25 -8.54 -10.95
N LEU A 84 20.19 -8.65 -9.63
CA LEU A 84 19.33 -7.80 -8.80
C LEU A 84 19.67 -6.31 -8.96
N THR A 85 20.96 -5.97 -9.02
CA THR A 85 21.38 -4.57 -9.29
C THR A 85 20.93 -4.04 -10.65
N THR A 86 20.75 -4.91 -11.65
CA THR A 86 20.17 -4.52 -12.95
C THR A 86 18.66 -4.33 -12.84
N MET A 87 17.97 -5.19 -12.07
CA MET A 87 16.56 -5.04 -11.74
C MET A 87 16.29 -3.69 -11.08
N ASP A 88 17.02 -3.36 -10.02
CA ASP A 88 16.84 -2.14 -9.24
C ASP A 88 17.05 -0.90 -10.11
N ARG A 89 18.14 -0.88 -10.90
CA ARG A 89 18.40 0.22 -11.85
C ARG A 89 17.28 0.38 -12.88
N LEU A 90 16.77 -0.73 -13.41
CA LEU A 90 15.67 -0.69 -14.39
C LEU A 90 14.37 -0.22 -13.74
N CYS A 91 14.07 -0.67 -12.52
CA CYS A 91 12.92 -0.24 -11.74
C CYS A 91 13.00 1.25 -11.41
N ILE A 92 14.11 1.74 -10.88
CA ILE A 92 14.32 3.16 -10.56
C ILE A 92 14.24 4.00 -11.83
N TRP A 93 14.89 3.57 -12.92
CA TRP A 93 14.78 4.24 -14.21
C TRP A 93 13.33 4.32 -14.69
N PHE A 94 12.57 3.23 -14.60
CA PHE A 94 11.17 3.20 -14.99
C PHE A 94 10.31 4.12 -14.11
N LEU A 95 10.47 4.05 -12.79
CA LEU A 95 9.78 4.89 -11.83
C LEU A 95 10.03 6.37 -12.13
N ARG A 96 11.30 6.78 -12.30
CA ARG A 96 11.71 8.16 -12.57
C ARG A 96 11.15 8.72 -13.88
N ASN A 97 11.06 7.90 -14.93
CA ASN A 97 10.73 8.38 -16.28
C ASN A 97 9.26 8.20 -16.69
N TYR A 98 8.52 7.25 -16.11
CA TYR A 98 7.20 6.85 -16.61
C TYR A 98 6.08 6.86 -15.56
N VAL A 99 6.40 6.86 -14.26
CA VAL A 99 5.38 6.81 -13.20
C VAL A 99 5.07 8.21 -12.73
N SER A 100 3.83 8.49 -12.32
CA SER A 100 3.50 9.81 -11.77
C SER A 100 4.22 10.06 -10.43
N PRO A 101 4.64 11.29 -10.12
CA PRO A 101 5.19 11.61 -8.81
C PRO A 101 4.27 11.24 -7.65
N ASP A 102 2.95 11.43 -7.77
CA ASP A 102 2.01 10.98 -6.73
C ASP A 102 2.09 9.47 -6.47
N ALA A 103 2.16 8.66 -7.52
CA ALA A 103 2.31 7.20 -7.40
C ALA A 103 3.68 6.80 -6.84
N VAL A 104 4.74 7.54 -7.19
CA VAL A 104 6.08 7.34 -6.61
C VAL A 104 6.07 7.65 -5.12
N GLU A 105 5.46 8.75 -4.70
CA GLU A 105 5.35 9.11 -3.29
C GLU A 105 4.55 8.06 -2.52
N LEU A 106 3.41 7.61 -3.04
CA LEU A 106 2.62 6.51 -2.45
C LEU A 106 3.46 5.23 -2.31
N LEU A 107 4.30 4.92 -3.31
CA LEU A 107 5.18 3.76 -3.27
C LEU A 107 6.25 3.90 -2.18
N ILE A 108 6.98 5.02 -2.12
CA ILE A 108 8.01 5.26 -1.09
C ILE A 108 7.38 5.26 0.30
N ARG A 109 6.23 5.92 0.45
CA ARG A 109 5.47 6.03 1.69
C ARG A 109 5.10 4.66 2.24
N HIS A 110 4.71 3.73 1.39
CA HIS A 110 4.36 2.37 1.79
C HIS A 110 5.50 1.66 2.54
N PHE A 111 6.76 1.76 2.07
CA PHE A 111 7.92 1.15 2.72
C PHE A 111 8.14 1.71 4.13
N VAL A 112 8.03 3.04 4.27
CA VAL A 112 8.14 3.72 5.57
C VAL A 112 7.03 3.26 6.50
N VAL A 113 5.78 3.30 6.03
CA VAL A 113 4.61 2.95 6.82
C VAL A 113 4.64 1.50 7.28
N GLU A 114 4.99 0.56 6.39
CA GLU A 114 5.13 -0.84 6.77
C GLU A 114 6.25 -1.03 7.80
N THR A 115 7.40 -0.38 7.59
CA THR A 115 8.52 -0.43 8.54
C THR A 115 8.12 0.11 9.92
N ASN A 116 7.32 1.18 9.98
CA ASN A 116 6.80 1.72 11.24
C ASN A 116 5.89 0.69 11.95
N LEU A 117 5.00 0.01 11.20
CA LEU A 117 4.13 -1.03 11.77
C LEU A 117 4.94 -2.22 12.31
N VAL A 118 5.91 -2.68 11.53
CA VAL A 118 6.80 -3.79 11.90
C VAL A 118 7.59 -3.44 13.16
N ASN A 119 8.21 -2.27 13.20
CA ASN A 119 8.97 -1.81 14.36
C ASN A 119 8.09 -1.59 15.59
N PHE A 120 6.84 -1.14 15.41
CA PHE A 120 5.88 -1.07 16.50
C PHE A 120 5.64 -2.45 17.12
N MET A 121 5.42 -3.49 16.31
CA MET A 121 5.25 -4.85 16.82
C MET A 121 6.50 -5.38 17.53
N ILE A 122 7.69 -5.12 16.98
CA ILE A 122 8.98 -5.52 17.58
C ILE A 122 9.12 -4.88 18.97
N ARG A 123 8.92 -3.56 19.10
CA ARG A 123 9.08 -2.85 20.39
C ARG A 123 8.06 -3.26 21.45
N ASN A 124 6.87 -3.66 21.03
CA ASN A 124 5.75 -3.99 21.91
C ASN A 124 5.62 -5.49 22.20
N THR A 125 6.63 -6.29 21.82
CA THR A 125 6.68 -7.72 22.13
C THR A 125 8.06 -8.08 22.67
N PRO A 126 8.21 -9.16 23.46
CA PRO A 126 9.50 -9.52 24.04
C PRO A 126 10.39 -10.26 23.04
N THR A 127 10.31 -9.92 21.75
CA THR A 127 11.08 -10.55 20.68
C THR A 127 12.49 -9.98 20.63
N ASP A 128 13.49 -10.83 20.40
CA ASP A 128 14.91 -10.43 20.28
C ASP A 128 15.27 -10.09 18.82
N PHE A 129 14.33 -9.50 18.09
CA PHE A 129 14.51 -9.14 16.68
C PHE A 129 14.96 -7.67 16.57
N PRO A 130 16.04 -7.37 15.84
CA PRO A 130 16.50 -5.99 15.71
C PRO A 130 15.50 -5.13 14.92
N PRO A 131 15.38 -3.83 15.21
CA PRO A 131 14.54 -2.94 14.42
C PRO A 131 14.90 -2.94 12.93
N VAL A 132 13.87 -2.94 12.08
CA VAL A 132 14.00 -2.80 10.62
C VAL A 132 14.36 -1.36 10.28
N THR A 133 15.33 -1.17 9.39
CA THR A 133 15.88 0.17 9.05
C THR A 133 15.44 0.70 7.69
N LEU A 134 14.62 -0.05 6.95
CA LEU A 134 14.21 0.25 5.59
C LEU A 134 13.19 1.40 5.50
N ARG A 135 13.66 2.65 5.70
CA ARG A 135 12.85 3.87 5.62
C ARG A 135 13.33 4.77 4.47
N PRO A 136 13.07 4.41 3.19
CA PRO A 136 13.48 5.24 2.06
C PRO A 136 12.77 6.59 2.08
N THR A 137 13.47 7.65 1.71
CA THR A 137 12.92 9.01 1.61
C THR A 137 12.87 9.52 0.17
N ASP A 138 13.49 8.81 -0.77
CA ASP A 138 13.55 9.15 -2.19
C ASP A 138 13.57 7.88 -3.07
N LEU A 139 13.57 8.07 -4.40
CA LEU A 139 13.64 6.99 -5.36
C LEU A 139 14.95 6.19 -5.31
N GLN A 140 16.06 6.81 -4.88
CA GLN A 140 17.34 6.13 -4.80
C GLN A 140 17.36 5.14 -3.63
N GLY A 141 16.68 5.45 -2.53
CA GLY A 141 16.48 4.57 -1.39
C GLY A 141 15.67 3.30 -1.70
N LEU A 142 15.00 3.22 -2.85
CA LEU A 142 14.35 1.99 -3.34
C LEU A 142 15.32 1.04 -4.08
N GLY A 143 16.61 1.40 -4.17
CA GLY A 143 17.66 0.57 -4.75
C GLY A 143 18.21 -0.48 -3.79
N ASP A 144 19.37 -1.07 -4.15
CA ASP A 144 20.17 -1.95 -3.28
C ASP A 144 19.40 -3.11 -2.63
N ASN A 145 18.50 -3.74 -3.41
CA ASN A 145 17.61 -4.81 -2.99
C ASN A 145 16.54 -4.43 -1.95
N ALA A 146 16.26 -3.14 -1.73
CA ALA A 146 15.22 -2.65 -0.81
C ALA A 146 13.90 -3.42 -0.94
N VAL A 147 13.44 -3.68 -2.15
CA VAL A 147 12.17 -4.40 -2.39
C VAL A 147 12.24 -5.86 -1.90
N VAL A 148 13.38 -6.52 -2.07
CA VAL A 148 13.57 -7.89 -1.58
C VAL A 148 13.71 -7.91 -0.06
N GLU A 149 14.42 -6.93 0.49
CA GLU A 149 14.59 -6.77 1.94
C GLU A 149 13.24 -6.53 2.64
N HIS A 150 12.42 -5.63 2.10
CA HIS A 150 11.04 -5.40 2.53
C HIS A 150 10.25 -6.70 2.69
N ASP A 151 10.21 -7.52 1.63
CA ASP A 151 9.47 -8.77 1.66
C ASP A 151 10.04 -9.76 2.68
N VAL A 152 11.37 -9.84 2.83
CA VAL A 152 12.02 -10.75 3.78
C VAL A 152 11.77 -10.33 5.23
N ASN A 153 11.81 -9.03 5.52
CA ASN A 153 11.58 -8.49 6.87
C ASN A 153 10.20 -8.91 7.42
N VAL A 154 9.17 -8.93 6.58
CA VAL A 154 7.82 -9.41 6.96
C VAL A 154 7.87 -10.86 7.47
N TYR A 155 8.57 -11.75 6.76
CA TYR A 155 8.70 -13.16 7.17
C TYR A 155 9.51 -13.29 8.46
N ASP A 156 10.66 -12.63 8.53
CA ASP A 156 11.60 -12.77 9.64
C ASP A 156 10.98 -12.30 10.96
N VAL A 157 10.21 -11.20 10.91
CA VAL A 157 9.49 -10.68 12.07
C VAL A 157 8.39 -11.63 12.52
N LEU A 158 7.60 -12.20 11.61
CA LEU A 158 6.58 -13.19 11.98
C LEU A 158 7.18 -14.44 12.62
N ILE A 159 8.32 -14.91 12.10
CA ILE A 159 9.07 -16.03 12.66
C ILE A 159 9.59 -15.69 14.07
N ALA A 160 10.02 -14.44 14.28
CA ALA A 160 10.48 -13.98 15.58
C ALA A 160 9.31 -13.83 16.58
N LEU A 161 8.14 -13.42 16.10
CA LEU A 161 6.93 -13.27 16.91
C LEU A 161 6.30 -14.61 17.33
N ASP A 162 6.46 -15.68 16.55
CA ASP A 162 5.99 -17.03 16.91
C ASP A 162 6.66 -17.57 18.20
N LYS A 163 7.87 -17.09 18.50
CA LYS A 163 8.65 -17.52 19.67
C LYS A 163 8.22 -16.84 20.97
N VAL A 164 7.31 -15.87 20.91
CA VAL A 164 6.91 -15.07 22.06
C VAL A 164 5.41 -15.15 22.30
N LYS A 165 5.01 -14.98 23.56
CA LYS A 165 3.59 -14.91 23.90
C LYS A 165 3.04 -13.54 23.54
N LEU A 166 2.17 -13.48 22.55
CA LEU A 166 1.40 -12.29 22.23
C LEU A 166 0.32 -12.06 23.29
N ALA A 167 0.30 -10.86 23.87
CA ALA A 167 -0.70 -10.44 24.84
C ALA A 167 -0.97 -8.94 24.70
N PRO A 168 -2.12 -8.45 25.19
CA PRO A 168 -2.37 -7.02 25.33
C PRO A 168 -1.25 -6.32 26.12
N VAL A 169 -0.78 -5.19 25.58
CA VAL A 169 0.24 -4.35 26.22
C VAL A 169 -0.47 -3.18 26.91
N ALA A 170 -0.23 -3.00 28.20
CA ALA A 170 -0.93 -1.99 29.00
C ALA A 170 -0.54 -0.55 28.61
N ASP A 171 0.73 -0.33 28.26
CA ASP A 171 1.27 0.96 27.82
C ASP A 171 2.15 0.74 26.59
N PRO A 172 1.55 0.70 25.38
CA PRO A 172 2.31 0.45 24.16
C PRO A 172 3.28 1.59 23.82
N ASP A 173 4.48 1.23 23.35
CA ASP A 173 5.46 2.17 22.83
C ASP A 173 5.10 2.60 21.39
N PHE A 174 4.62 3.84 21.25
CA PHE A 174 4.25 4.47 19.98
C PHE A 174 5.38 5.32 19.36
N SER A 175 6.63 5.09 19.74
CA SER A 175 7.78 5.79 19.13
C SER A 175 7.90 5.49 17.62
N ASP A 176 8.57 6.37 16.87
CA ASP A 176 8.91 6.21 15.44
C ASP A 176 7.72 5.93 14.50
N LEU A 177 6.56 6.55 14.77
CA LEU A 177 5.41 6.55 13.84
C LEU A 177 5.43 7.75 12.87
N ASP A 178 6.53 8.48 12.82
CA ASP A 178 6.68 9.61 11.90
C ASP A 178 6.81 9.13 10.46
N ILE A 179 6.37 9.97 9.53
CA ILE A 179 6.61 9.79 8.10
C ILE A 179 7.52 10.94 7.69
N PRO A 180 8.80 10.67 7.36
CA PRO A 180 9.72 11.72 6.95
C PRO A 180 9.23 12.37 5.66
N LYS A 181 9.76 13.55 5.36
CA LYS A 181 9.49 14.21 4.08
C LYS A 181 9.96 13.31 2.94
N LEU A 182 9.05 13.01 2.02
CA LEU A 182 9.33 12.15 0.87
C LEU A 182 9.63 13.01 -0.36
N ASP A 183 10.68 12.65 -1.09
CA ASP A 183 11.03 13.25 -2.37
C ASP A 183 10.68 12.30 -3.51
N ALA A 184 9.55 12.55 -4.15
CA ALA A 184 9.11 11.84 -5.34
C ALA A 184 9.70 12.40 -6.64
N GLU A 185 10.73 13.27 -6.57
CA GLU A 185 11.33 13.95 -7.71
C GLU A 185 10.26 14.66 -8.58
N ARG A 186 9.34 15.39 -7.94
CA ARG A 186 8.18 16.04 -8.60
C ARG A 186 8.58 16.98 -9.74
N ARG A 187 9.75 17.61 -9.64
CA ARG A 187 10.31 18.53 -10.65
C ARG A 187 11.02 17.83 -11.81
N HIS A 188 11.23 16.51 -11.74
CA HIS A 188 11.88 15.76 -12.80
C HIS A 188 10.91 15.58 -13.99
N PRO A 189 11.31 15.94 -15.23
CA PRO A 189 10.45 15.75 -16.39
C PRO A 189 10.21 14.26 -16.66
N ARG A 190 8.95 13.87 -16.87
CA ARG A 190 8.58 12.47 -17.11
C ARG A 190 7.97 12.31 -18.49
N LEU A 191 8.29 11.20 -19.16
CA LEU A 191 7.78 10.87 -20.48
C LEU A 191 6.30 10.50 -20.42
N LEU A 192 5.90 9.80 -19.35
CA LEU A 192 4.52 9.46 -19.01
C LEU A 192 4.30 9.65 -17.51
N LYS A 193 3.02 9.75 -17.10
CA LYS A 193 2.58 9.82 -15.71
C LYS A 193 1.63 8.66 -15.40
N LEU A 194 2.17 7.44 -15.29
CA LEU A 194 1.40 6.23 -14.99
C LEU A 194 0.92 6.22 -13.53
N ASP A 195 -0.27 5.63 -13.32
CA ASP A 195 -0.79 5.29 -11.99
C ASP A 195 -0.03 4.12 -11.36
N ILE A 196 -0.12 4.01 -10.04
CA ILE A 196 0.62 3.02 -9.26
C ILE A 196 0.31 1.57 -9.68
N GLN A 197 -0.95 1.22 -9.99
CA GLN A 197 -1.31 -0.15 -10.34
C GLN A 197 -0.79 -0.55 -11.72
N THR A 198 -0.90 0.34 -12.71
CA THR A 198 -0.28 0.12 -14.02
C THR A 198 1.23 -0.01 -13.91
N ALA A 199 1.87 0.84 -13.11
CA ALA A 199 3.30 0.78 -12.85
C ALA A 199 3.71 -0.57 -12.25
N LEU A 200 3.00 -1.03 -11.20
CA LEU A 200 3.25 -2.32 -10.55
C LEU A 200 3.10 -3.51 -11.52
N CYS A 201 2.11 -3.50 -12.42
CA CYS A 201 1.99 -4.53 -13.45
C CYS A 201 3.23 -4.63 -14.34
N LEU A 202 3.76 -3.47 -14.78
CA LEU A 202 4.93 -3.42 -15.67
C LEU A 202 6.22 -3.78 -14.92
N MET A 203 6.37 -3.29 -13.68
CA MET A 203 7.51 -3.61 -12.81
C MET A 203 7.58 -5.10 -12.47
N ASN A 204 6.45 -5.79 -12.38
CA ASN A 204 6.42 -7.22 -12.07
C ASN A 204 7.22 -8.08 -13.09
N ILE A 205 7.36 -7.61 -14.33
CA ILE A 205 8.08 -8.32 -15.39
C ILE A 205 9.58 -8.44 -15.06
N PRO A 206 10.34 -7.35 -14.84
CA PRO A 206 11.73 -7.46 -14.41
C PRO A 206 11.94 -8.21 -13.09
N PHE A 207 11.02 -8.11 -12.11
CA PHE A 207 11.08 -8.93 -10.90
C PHE A 207 11.03 -10.43 -11.23
N SER A 208 10.07 -10.85 -12.05
CA SER A 208 9.95 -12.25 -12.47
C SER A 208 11.15 -12.75 -13.27
N MET A 209 11.92 -11.88 -13.93
CA MET A 209 13.16 -12.23 -14.64
C MET A 209 14.40 -12.30 -13.73
N ALA A 210 14.50 -11.42 -12.73
CA ALA A 210 15.66 -11.36 -11.83
C ALA A 210 15.61 -12.45 -10.74
N LEU A 211 14.47 -12.62 -10.09
CA LEU A 211 14.30 -13.49 -8.92
C LEU A 211 14.21 -14.97 -9.30
N SER A 212 14.65 -15.88 -8.42
CA SER A 212 14.31 -17.30 -8.57
C SER A 212 12.80 -17.51 -8.45
N LEU A 213 12.29 -18.68 -8.87
CA LEU A 213 10.85 -19.00 -8.72
C LEU A 213 10.42 -18.96 -7.25
N GLU A 214 11.27 -19.42 -6.34
CA GLU A 214 10.99 -19.41 -4.90
C GLU A 214 11.05 -18.01 -4.31
N GLU A 215 12.04 -17.20 -4.71
CA GLU A 215 12.16 -15.80 -4.29
C GLU A 215 10.97 -14.97 -4.76
N TYR A 216 10.57 -15.13 -6.03
CA TYR A 216 9.40 -14.46 -6.59
C TYR A 216 8.11 -14.89 -5.90
N ARG A 217 7.94 -16.20 -5.65
CA ARG A 217 6.77 -16.73 -4.91
C ARG A 217 6.73 -16.18 -3.48
N ARG A 218 7.88 -16.09 -2.80
CA ARG A 218 7.98 -15.52 -1.46
C ARG A 218 7.59 -14.03 -1.46
N ALA A 219 8.14 -13.24 -2.38
CA ALA A 219 7.80 -11.83 -2.55
C ALA A 219 6.29 -11.59 -2.78
N VAL A 220 5.65 -12.43 -3.59
CA VAL A 220 4.21 -12.29 -3.86
C VAL A 220 3.35 -12.70 -2.66
N HIS A 221 3.85 -13.59 -1.80
CA HIS A 221 3.09 -14.12 -0.66
C HIS A 221 3.37 -13.40 0.66
N SER A 222 4.41 -12.57 0.79
CA SER A 222 4.64 -11.70 1.97
C SER A 222 3.39 -10.88 2.30
N ILE A 223 2.76 -10.34 1.26
CA ILE A 223 1.55 -9.53 1.31
C ILE A 223 0.34 -10.25 1.94
N ARG A 224 0.33 -11.60 1.96
CA ARG A 224 -0.78 -12.34 2.60
C ARG A 224 -0.72 -12.32 4.11
N PHE A 225 0.36 -11.84 4.71
CA PHE A 225 0.47 -11.72 6.15
C PHE A 225 -0.17 -10.47 6.74
N ASP A 226 -0.82 -9.63 5.92
CA ASP A 226 -1.62 -8.49 6.40
C ASP A 226 -2.63 -8.90 7.47
N ASP A 227 -3.32 -10.03 7.27
CA ASP A 227 -4.31 -10.53 8.23
C ASP A 227 -3.64 -10.95 9.55
N SER A 228 -2.40 -11.43 9.51
CA SER A 228 -1.60 -11.74 10.70
C SER A 228 -1.17 -10.46 11.40
N PHE A 229 -0.66 -9.47 10.66
CA PHE A 229 -0.29 -8.16 11.22
C PHE A 229 -1.48 -7.47 11.88
N MET A 230 -2.65 -7.47 11.22
CA MET A 230 -3.85 -6.86 11.80
C MET A 230 -4.29 -7.58 13.08
N GLU A 231 -4.15 -8.90 13.15
CA GLU A 231 -4.44 -9.65 14.37
C GLU A 231 -3.46 -9.33 15.50
N ILE A 232 -2.16 -9.27 15.19
CA ILE A 232 -1.11 -8.96 16.16
C ILE A 232 -1.28 -7.54 16.70
N LEU A 233 -1.53 -6.55 15.82
CA LEU A 233 -1.81 -5.17 16.21
C LEU A 233 -3.08 -5.07 17.08
N ALA A 234 -4.14 -5.79 16.72
CA ALA A 234 -5.37 -5.84 17.51
C ALA A 234 -5.12 -6.38 18.93
N LEU A 235 -4.27 -7.42 19.06
CA LEU A 235 -3.90 -8.00 20.34
C LEU A 235 -3.05 -7.03 21.16
N ILE A 236 -1.96 -6.52 20.59
CA ILE A 236 -1.02 -5.60 21.27
C ILE A 236 -1.76 -4.37 21.78
N CYS A 237 -2.58 -3.74 20.93
CA CYS A 237 -3.29 -2.50 21.25
C CYS A 237 -4.60 -2.73 22.01
N ASN A 238 -5.05 -3.98 22.17
CA ASN A 238 -6.39 -4.33 22.66
C ASN A 238 -7.51 -3.58 21.91
N ASP A 239 -7.44 -3.55 20.58
CA ASP A 239 -8.32 -2.77 19.71
C ASP A 239 -8.84 -3.60 18.53
N ASP A 240 -10.13 -3.92 18.55
CA ASP A 240 -10.79 -4.71 17.51
C ASP A 240 -10.88 -3.99 16.15
N THR A 241 -10.61 -2.68 16.08
CA THR A 241 -10.66 -1.93 14.83
C THR A 241 -9.74 -2.54 13.76
N PHE A 242 -8.55 -2.99 14.14
CA PHE A 242 -7.61 -3.63 13.21
C PHE A 242 -8.19 -4.92 12.61
N ARG A 243 -8.99 -5.69 13.37
CA ARG A 243 -9.63 -6.92 12.89
C ARG A 243 -10.65 -6.66 11.78
N HIS A 244 -11.29 -5.49 11.76
CA HIS A 244 -12.23 -5.11 10.69
C HIS A 244 -11.56 -4.85 9.35
N TRP A 245 -10.26 -4.55 9.33
CA TRP A 245 -9.50 -4.32 8.09
C TRP A 245 -8.84 -5.58 7.54
N LYS A 246 -8.98 -6.71 8.23
CA LYS A 246 -8.59 -8.02 7.71
C LYS A 246 -9.30 -8.27 6.39
N ILE A 247 -8.52 -8.71 5.43
CA ILE A 247 -8.88 -8.78 4.02
C ILE A 247 -9.62 -10.08 3.69
N GLY A 248 -9.58 -11.08 4.59
CA GLY A 248 -10.18 -12.39 4.40
C GLY A 248 -9.28 -13.33 3.60
N GLY A 249 -7.99 -13.02 3.51
CA GLY A 249 -6.98 -13.85 2.87
C GLY A 249 -6.30 -14.68 3.93
N MET A 250 -6.88 -15.82 4.31
CA MET A 250 -6.22 -16.75 5.23
C MET A 250 -4.77 -16.97 4.78
N SER A 251 -3.80 -16.69 5.64
CA SER A 251 -2.35 -16.77 5.34
C SER A 251 -1.93 -18.15 4.81
N LEU A 252 -2.73 -19.18 5.10
CA LEU A 252 -2.57 -20.55 4.62
C LEU A 252 -2.91 -20.75 3.14
N TRP A 253 -3.67 -19.84 2.51
CA TRP A 253 -4.05 -19.96 1.11
C TRP A 253 -2.95 -19.38 0.21
N MET A 254 -2.09 -20.23 -0.37
CA MET A 254 -1.02 -19.83 -1.30
C MET A 254 -1.41 -20.12 -2.76
N ASP A 255 -2.13 -19.18 -3.38
CA ASP A 255 -2.55 -19.30 -4.79
C ASP A 255 -1.43 -18.92 -5.76
N SER A 256 -1.31 -19.66 -6.86
CA SER A 256 -0.30 -19.42 -7.91
C SER A 256 -0.75 -18.36 -8.93
N ASN A 257 -2.04 -18.01 -8.99
CA ASN A 257 -2.61 -17.11 -10.01
C ASN A 257 -3.16 -15.81 -9.42
N VAL A 258 -2.35 -15.09 -8.65
CA VAL A 258 -2.77 -13.82 -8.05
C VAL A 258 -2.58 -12.62 -8.96
N ASP A 259 -3.39 -11.59 -8.71
CA ASP A 259 -3.21 -10.27 -9.29
C ASP A 259 -2.30 -9.43 -8.40
N VAL A 260 -0.99 -9.55 -8.65
CA VAL A 260 0.06 -8.97 -7.79
C VAL A 260 -0.13 -7.45 -7.61
N ALA A 261 -0.37 -6.71 -8.69
CA ALA A 261 -0.52 -5.25 -8.63
C ALA A 261 -1.71 -4.82 -7.75
N ARG A 262 -2.85 -5.52 -7.87
CA ARG A 262 -4.02 -5.26 -7.02
C ARG A 262 -3.75 -5.64 -5.56
N MET A 263 -3.04 -6.74 -5.32
CA MET A 263 -2.70 -7.19 -3.97
C MET A 263 -1.77 -6.19 -3.27
N VAL A 264 -0.66 -5.81 -3.91
CA VAL A 264 0.29 -4.80 -3.39
C VAL A 264 -0.43 -3.48 -3.09
N TYR A 265 -1.30 -3.02 -3.99
CA TYR A 265 -2.05 -1.79 -3.75
C TYR A 265 -2.98 -1.89 -2.52
N ARG A 266 -3.67 -3.02 -2.36
CA ARG A 266 -4.57 -3.25 -1.22
C ARG A 266 -3.80 -3.34 0.09
N HIS A 267 -2.65 -3.99 0.05
CA HIS A 267 -1.70 -4.13 1.15
C HIS A 267 -1.21 -2.77 1.65
N ALA A 268 -0.67 -1.95 0.75
CA ALA A 268 -0.26 -0.59 1.08
C ALA A 268 -1.39 0.21 1.73
N LEU A 269 -2.63 0.08 1.23
CA LEU A 269 -3.79 0.77 1.80
C LEU A 269 -4.14 0.28 3.23
N VAL A 270 -4.07 -1.03 3.49
CA VAL A 270 -4.32 -1.56 4.84
C VAL A 270 -3.23 -1.15 5.82
N CYS A 271 -1.96 -1.14 5.38
CA CYS A 271 -0.87 -0.60 6.19
C CYS A 271 -1.09 0.87 6.56
N GLU A 272 -1.57 1.71 5.62
CA GLU A 272 -1.92 3.11 5.91
C GLU A 272 -3.03 3.23 6.95
N TYR A 273 -4.08 2.41 6.85
CA TYR A 273 -5.18 2.41 7.83
C TYR A 273 -4.68 2.03 9.23
N ALA A 274 -3.88 0.97 9.31
CA ALA A 274 -3.30 0.51 10.57
C ALA A 274 -2.37 1.57 11.18
N HIS A 275 -1.50 2.17 10.36
CA HIS A 275 -0.58 3.20 10.81
C HIS A 275 -1.33 4.44 11.31
N ALA A 276 -2.35 4.86 10.57
CA ALA A 276 -3.17 6.00 10.99
C ALA A 276 -3.92 5.74 12.30
N ARG A 277 -4.34 4.48 12.54
CA ARG A 277 -4.90 4.09 13.83
C ARG A 277 -3.88 4.17 14.95
N LEU A 278 -2.65 3.68 14.76
CA LEU A 278 -1.59 3.77 15.76
C LEU A 278 -1.28 5.23 16.12
N VAL A 279 -1.12 6.11 15.12
CA VAL A 279 -0.90 7.54 15.33
C VAL A 279 -2.08 8.18 16.08
N LYS A 280 -3.32 7.79 15.76
CA LYS A 280 -4.51 8.25 16.49
C LYS A 280 -4.52 7.76 17.95
N LEU A 281 -4.09 6.53 18.22
CA LEU A 281 -3.96 6.00 19.58
C LEU A 281 -2.87 6.75 20.37
N ALA A 282 -1.76 7.09 19.71
CA ALA A 282 -0.64 7.81 20.32
C ALA A 282 -0.94 9.27 20.66
N HIS A 283 -1.64 9.99 19.77
CA HIS A 283 -1.83 11.44 19.89
C HIS A 283 -3.29 11.88 20.12
N GLY A 284 -4.23 10.93 20.21
CA GLY A 284 -5.67 11.18 20.33
C GLY A 284 -6.36 11.60 19.02
N ALA A 285 -5.61 12.11 18.04
CA ALA A 285 -6.09 12.47 16.72
C ALA A 285 -5.08 12.08 15.63
N TYR A 286 -5.60 11.70 14.45
CA TYR A 286 -4.78 11.58 13.24
C TYR A 286 -4.82 12.91 12.48
N PRO A 287 -3.69 13.40 11.93
CA PRO A 287 -3.69 14.59 11.06
C PRO A 287 -4.69 14.42 9.92
N ARG A 288 -5.54 15.43 9.71
CA ARG A 288 -6.57 15.44 8.65
C ARG A 288 -6.30 16.43 7.52
N GLU A 289 -5.33 17.32 7.70
CA GLU A 289 -5.04 18.43 6.77
C GLU A 289 -3.53 18.67 6.65
N THR A 290 -2.72 17.63 6.44
CA THR A 290 -1.28 17.83 6.21
C THR A 290 -1.07 18.47 4.83
N GLU A 291 -0.18 19.47 4.75
CA GLU A 291 0.18 20.07 3.47
C GLU A 291 0.94 19.06 2.59
N VAL A 292 0.43 18.82 1.38
CA VAL A 292 1.04 17.93 0.37
C VAL A 292 1.05 18.65 -0.97
N GLU A 293 2.16 18.54 -1.71
CA GLU A 293 2.28 19.03 -3.07
C GLU A 293 1.64 18.01 -4.04
N PHE A 294 0.76 18.46 -4.93
CA PHE A 294 0.07 17.59 -5.91
C PHE A 294 0.61 17.81 -7.33
N ASP A 295 0.40 16.82 -8.21
CA ASP A 295 0.81 16.83 -9.63
C ASP A 295 -0.01 17.72 -10.59
#